data_AF-A0A8H5Z4T0-F1
#
_entry.id   AF-A0A8H5Z4T0-F1
#
_cell.length_a   1.000
_cell.length_b   1.000
_cell.length_c   1.000
_cell.angle_alpha   90.00
_cell.angle_beta   90.00
_cell.angle_gamma   90.00
#
_symmetry.space_group_name_H-M   'P 1'
#
loop_
_entity.id
_entity.type
_entity.pdbx_description
1 polymer ?
#
loop_
_entity_poly.entity_id
_entity_poly.type
_entity_poly.pdbx_seq_one_letter_code
_entity_poly.pdbx_strand_id
1 'polypeptide(L)'
;MYQQSIGTESFRLLSLAIDSNRQPCLTLSEHRISSPARPEYYALSYTWNPPYMADPSFYEDTDVRYILLEGSKFAVKPNLYDALFQLHHSYPQIPLWIDALCINQNDLQERKLQVGIMDRIFGSASRVVVWLGKPFAKLELGLRVAERIACVASTACRAIVKEQKYPHNHHLEEMKEAYGLDPLSFDEADALVALFSCR
;
A
#
# COMPACT_ATOMS: atom_id res chain seq x y z
N MET A 1 -0.62 -2.80 22.19
CA MET A 1 -0.95 -1.60 22.99
C MET A 1 0.31 -0.72 23.05
N TYR A 2 0.21 0.60 22.89
CA TYR A 2 1.39 1.48 22.72
C TYR A 2 1.94 1.94 24.07
N GLN A 3 3.24 1.72 24.32
CA GLN A 3 3.88 2.02 25.62
C GLN A 3 4.10 3.51 25.85
N GLN A 4 4.47 4.26 24.81
CA GLN A 4 4.73 5.70 24.86
C GLN A 4 4.42 6.36 23.52
N SER A 5 4.02 7.64 23.55
CA SER A 5 3.86 8.48 22.35
C SER A 5 5.23 8.81 21.75
N ILE A 6 5.32 8.89 20.41
CA ILE A 6 6.57 9.17 19.70
C ILE A 6 6.50 10.45 18.87
N GLY A 7 7.61 11.19 18.82
CA GLY A 7 7.75 12.42 18.06
C GLY A 7 8.21 12.21 16.62
N THR A 8 8.77 13.23 15.98
CA THR A 8 9.22 13.20 14.56
C THR A 8 10.62 12.60 14.34
N GLU A 9 11.33 12.26 15.42
CA GLU A 9 12.70 11.72 15.35
C GLU A 9 12.74 10.20 15.38
N SER A 10 11.64 9.57 15.80
CA SER A 10 11.49 8.12 15.94
C SER A 10 10.26 7.62 15.19
N PHE A 11 10.26 6.33 14.87
CA PHE A 11 9.14 5.60 14.29
C PHE A 11 9.19 4.14 14.78
N ARG A 12 8.08 3.40 14.70
CA ARG A 12 8.03 1.99 15.12
C ARG A 12 8.09 1.05 13.93
N LEU A 13 8.82 -0.05 14.07
CA LEU A 13 8.80 -1.18 13.15
C LEU A 13 8.13 -2.37 13.81
N LEU A 14 7.35 -3.11 13.04
CA LEU A 14 6.69 -4.32 13.48
C LEU A 14 7.48 -5.57 13.09
N SER A 15 7.56 -6.53 13.99
CA SER A 15 7.95 -7.90 13.67
C SER A 15 6.69 -8.76 13.60
N LEU A 16 6.56 -9.56 12.54
CA LEU A 16 5.38 -10.36 12.27
C LEU A 16 5.69 -11.86 12.36
N ALA A 17 5.01 -12.53 13.28
CA ALA A 17 4.95 -13.99 13.37
C ALA A 17 3.51 -14.48 13.21
N ILE A 18 3.36 -15.71 12.74
CA ILE A 18 2.07 -16.42 12.73
C ILE A 18 2.25 -17.66 13.61
N ASP A 19 1.39 -17.81 14.62
CA ASP A 19 1.47 -18.95 15.54
C ASP A 19 0.88 -20.24 14.92
N SER A 20 0.93 -21.33 15.69
CA SER A 20 0.39 -22.64 15.27
C SER A 20 -1.12 -22.62 14.98
N ASN A 21 -1.86 -21.67 15.55
CA ASN A 21 -3.31 -21.50 15.34
C ASN A 21 -3.62 -20.55 14.18
N ARG A 22 -2.61 -20.18 13.38
CA ARG A 22 -2.72 -19.17 12.32
C ARG A 22 -3.13 -17.79 12.85
N GLN A 23 -2.79 -17.44 14.09
CA GLN A 23 -3.01 -16.11 14.65
C GLN A 23 -1.81 -15.22 14.33
N PRO A 24 -2.00 -14.06 13.66
CA PRO A 24 -0.93 -13.08 13.53
C PRO A 24 -0.58 -12.46 14.89
N CYS A 25 0.70 -12.53 15.23
CA CYS A 25 1.31 -12.01 16.45
C CYS A 25 2.37 -10.97 16.07
N LEU A 26 2.17 -9.73 16.51
CA LEU A 26 2.99 -8.59 16.15
C LEU A 26 3.58 -7.93 17.40
N THR A 27 4.84 -7.56 17.30
CA THR A 27 5.56 -6.76 18.30
C THR A 27 6.15 -5.52 17.63
N LEU A 28 6.25 -4.42 18.37
CA LEU A 28 6.75 -3.14 17.93
C LEU A 28 8.12 -2.88 18.55
N SER A 29 8.99 -2.26 17.76
CA SER A 29 10.29 -1.76 18.21
C SER A 29 10.46 -0.33 17.73
N GLU A 30 10.90 0.56 18.60
CA GLU A 30 11.13 1.98 18.26
C GLU A 30 12.54 2.16 17.68
N HIS A 31 12.64 2.93 16.59
CA HIS A 31 13.89 3.24 15.92
C HIS A 31 13.96 4.73 15.61
N ARG A 32 15.17 5.31 15.67
CA ARG A 32 15.41 6.68 15.21
C ARG A 32 15.55 6.74 13.70
N ILE A 33 14.94 7.74 13.06
CA ILE A 33 14.98 7.90 11.61
C ILE A 33 16.40 8.13 11.09
N SER A 34 17.19 8.94 11.79
CA SER A 34 18.55 9.32 11.41
C SER A 34 19.62 8.29 11.83
N SER A 35 19.24 7.20 12.50
CA SER A 35 20.21 6.22 12.99
C SER A 35 20.78 5.39 11.84
N PRO A 36 22.12 5.31 11.68
CA PRO A 36 22.74 4.42 10.70
C PRO A 36 22.65 2.94 11.13
N ALA A 37 22.38 2.67 12.41
CA ALA A 37 22.22 1.31 12.95
C ALA A 37 20.77 0.80 12.83
N ARG A 38 19.88 1.55 12.16
CA ARG A 38 18.50 1.15 11.92
C ARG A 38 18.46 -0.11 11.05
N PRO A 39 17.62 -1.11 11.38
CA PRO A 39 17.49 -2.30 10.55
C PRO A 39 16.87 -1.97 9.20
N GLU A 40 17.17 -2.79 8.20
CA GLU A 40 16.39 -2.81 6.96
C GLU A 40 14.93 -3.16 7.27
N TYR A 41 14.01 -2.52 6.56
CA TYR A 41 12.57 -2.73 6.73
C TYR A 41 11.82 -2.45 5.45
N TYR A 42 10.63 -3.03 5.32
CA TYR A 42 9.71 -2.76 4.22
C TYR A 42 8.50 -1.96 4.69
N ALA A 43 8.09 -0.97 3.91
CA ALA A 43 6.86 -0.22 4.17
C ALA A 43 5.70 -0.81 3.35
N LEU A 44 4.52 -0.93 3.96
CA LEU A 44 3.31 -1.34 3.27
C LEU A 44 2.56 -0.12 2.73
N SER A 45 2.27 -0.13 1.44
CA SER A 45 1.32 0.78 0.81
C SER A 45 0.07 0.00 0.43
N TYR A 46 -1.04 0.31 1.08
CA TYR A 46 -2.32 -0.38 0.89
C TYR A 46 -3.47 0.56 1.23
N THR A 47 -4.69 0.17 0.86
CA THR A 47 -5.89 0.88 1.27
C THR A 47 -6.46 0.28 2.54
N TRP A 48 -6.78 1.13 3.51
CA TRP A 48 -7.34 0.68 4.79
C TRP A 48 -8.68 -0.01 4.60
N ASN A 49 -9.48 0.51 3.67
CA ASN A 49 -10.70 -0.09 3.21
C ASN A 49 -10.41 -1.10 2.09
N PRO A 50 -11.31 -2.08 1.91
CA PRO A 50 -11.24 -2.98 0.78
C PRO A 50 -11.22 -2.22 -0.57
N PRO A 51 -10.53 -2.76 -1.59
CA PRO A 51 -10.67 -2.27 -2.95
C PRO A 51 -12.13 -2.36 -3.43
N TYR A 52 -12.54 -1.45 -4.31
CA TYR A 52 -13.91 -1.24 -4.75
C TYR A 52 -14.56 -2.54 -5.24
N MET A 53 -15.74 -2.82 -4.66
CA MET A 53 -16.41 -4.10 -4.76
C MET A 53 -17.54 -4.07 -5.78
N ALA A 54 -17.36 -4.77 -6.89
CA ALA A 54 -18.46 -5.28 -7.70
C ALA A 54 -18.86 -6.72 -7.30
N ASP A 55 -18.10 -7.36 -6.40
CA ASP A 55 -18.29 -8.76 -6.02
C ASP A 55 -18.78 -8.89 -4.55
N PRO A 56 -20.03 -9.33 -4.33
CA PRO A 56 -20.62 -9.55 -3.00
C PRO A 56 -19.95 -10.63 -2.16
N SER A 57 -18.99 -11.38 -2.70
CA SER A 57 -18.24 -12.41 -1.96
C SER A 57 -17.10 -11.86 -1.09
N PHE A 58 -16.85 -10.56 -1.14
CA PHE A 58 -15.86 -9.87 -0.31
C PHE A 58 -16.44 -9.28 0.98
N TYR A 59 -15.57 -8.90 1.92
CA TYR A 59 -15.92 -8.45 3.27
C TYR A 59 -16.54 -7.04 3.30
N GLU A 60 -17.51 -6.82 4.18
CA GLU A 60 -18.14 -5.51 4.37
C GLU A 60 -17.17 -4.51 5.01
N ASP A 61 -17.36 -3.20 4.83
CA ASP A 61 -16.54 -2.20 5.53
C ASP A 61 -16.67 -2.32 7.06
N THR A 62 -17.80 -2.81 7.58
CA THR A 62 -18.01 -3.05 9.01
C THR A 62 -17.22 -4.25 9.55
N ASP A 63 -16.69 -5.12 8.69
CA ASP A 63 -15.99 -6.32 9.11
C ASP A 63 -14.68 -5.99 9.81
N VAL A 64 -14.40 -6.74 10.87
CA VAL A 64 -13.12 -6.71 11.58
C VAL A 64 -12.56 -8.11 11.76
N ARG A 65 -11.23 -8.20 11.73
CA ARG A 65 -10.45 -9.37 12.11
C ARG A 65 -9.58 -9.00 13.30
N TYR A 66 -9.14 -10.01 14.05
CA TYR A 66 -8.34 -9.79 15.25
C TYR A 66 -6.93 -10.33 15.09
N ILE A 67 -5.96 -9.50 15.47
CA ILE A 67 -4.54 -9.84 15.61
C ILE A 67 -4.11 -9.68 17.07
N LEU A 68 -2.94 -10.20 17.42
CA LEU A 68 -2.28 -9.89 18.68
C LEU A 68 -1.20 -8.84 18.42
N LEU A 69 -1.35 -7.65 19.00
CA LEU A 69 -0.37 -6.57 18.95
C LEU A 69 0.15 -6.27 20.37
N GLU A 70 1.43 -6.55 20.61
CA GLU A 70 2.02 -6.55 21.96
C GLU A 70 1.26 -7.48 22.91
N GLY A 71 0.93 -8.69 22.44
CA GLY A 71 0.17 -9.69 23.20
C GLY A 71 -1.31 -9.34 23.45
N SER A 72 -1.77 -8.15 23.02
CA SER A 72 -3.15 -7.69 23.22
C SER A 72 -3.99 -7.87 21.96
N LYS A 73 -5.25 -8.27 22.13
CA LYS A 73 -6.22 -8.36 21.02
C LYS A 73 -6.41 -6.98 20.37
N PHE A 74 -6.21 -6.90 19.06
CA PHE A 74 -6.29 -5.67 18.29
C PHE A 74 -7.14 -5.89 17.03
N ALA A 75 -8.10 -5.02 16.77
CA ALA A 75 -8.98 -5.11 15.62
C ALA A 75 -8.32 -4.48 14.39
N VAL A 76 -8.35 -5.20 13.27
CA VAL A 76 -7.89 -4.73 11.96
C VAL A 76 -8.96 -4.97 10.92
N LYS A 77 -8.95 -4.16 9.85
CA LYS A 77 -9.78 -4.41 8.68
C LYS A 77 -9.30 -5.67 7.94
N PRO A 78 -10.18 -6.39 7.22
CA PRO A 78 -9.81 -7.66 6.61
C PRO A 78 -8.76 -7.50 5.49
N ASN A 79 -8.71 -6.37 4.80
CA ASN A 79 -7.67 -6.12 3.79
C ASN A 79 -6.26 -6.12 4.39
N LEU A 80 -6.09 -5.45 5.54
CA LEU A 80 -4.82 -5.49 6.28
C LEU A 80 -4.56 -6.89 6.82
N TYR A 81 -5.58 -7.58 7.33
CA TYR A 81 -5.43 -8.95 7.83
C TYR A 81 -4.87 -9.87 6.74
N ASP A 82 -5.44 -9.83 5.53
CA ASP A 82 -4.98 -10.60 4.38
C ASP A 82 -3.55 -10.21 3.97
N ALA A 83 -3.24 -8.92 3.95
CA ALA A 83 -1.89 -8.41 3.67
C ALA A 83 -0.85 -8.99 4.64
N LEU A 84 -1.16 -9.10 5.94
CA LEU A 84 -0.25 -9.67 6.93
C LEU A 84 0.13 -11.12 6.60
N PHE A 85 -0.83 -11.96 6.19
CA PHE A 85 -0.50 -13.34 5.79
C PHE A 85 0.38 -13.38 4.56
N GLN A 86 0.09 -12.54 3.56
CA GLN A 86 0.90 -12.48 2.34
C GLN A 86 2.32 -11.99 2.63
N LEU A 87 2.47 -10.96 3.47
CA LEU A 87 3.75 -10.39 3.88
C LEU A 87 4.57 -11.41 4.67
N HIS A 88 3.95 -12.13 5.62
CA HIS A 88 4.63 -13.19 6.37
C HIS A 88 5.16 -14.31 5.46
N HIS A 89 4.38 -14.70 4.45
CA HIS A 89 4.80 -15.73 3.50
C HIS A 89 5.90 -15.24 2.53
N SER A 90 5.76 -14.02 2.00
CA SER A 90 6.65 -13.50 0.96
C SER A 90 7.97 -12.97 1.52
N TYR A 91 7.94 -12.41 2.74
CA TYR A 91 9.05 -11.71 3.38
C TYR A 91 9.17 -12.12 4.85
N PRO A 92 9.44 -13.41 5.13
CA PRO A 92 9.55 -13.88 6.50
C PRO A 92 10.67 -13.13 7.23
N GLN A 93 10.42 -12.78 8.49
CA GLN A 93 11.39 -12.14 9.40
C GLN A 93 11.86 -10.73 9.03
N ILE A 94 11.36 -10.13 7.95
CA ILE A 94 11.65 -8.73 7.62
C ILE A 94 10.80 -7.80 8.50
N PRO A 95 11.39 -6.82 9.20
CA PRO A 95 10.63 -5.79 9.89
C PRO A 95 9.76 -4.99 8.92
N LEU A 96 8.52 -4.70 9.30
CA LEU A 96 7.57 -3.98 8.47
C LEU A 96 7.21 -2.63 9.09
N TRP A 97 6.85 -1.68 8.25
CA TRP A 97 6.17 -0.46 8.65
C TRP A 97 4.78 -0.44 8.04
N ILE A 98 3.76 -0.41 8.89
CA ILE A 98 2.34 -0.34 8.50
C ILE A 98 1.73 0.78 9.33
N ASP A 99 1.34 1.89 8.70
CA ASP A 99 0.82 3.10 9.34
C ASP A 99 -0.29 2.81 10.36
N ALA A 100 -1.25 1.94 10.04
CA ALA A 100 -2.35 1.57 10.93
C ALA A 100 -1.91 0.87 12.23
N LEU A 101 -0.68 0.32 12.28
CA LEU A 101 -0.15 -0.48 13.40
C LEU A 101 1.11 0.10 14.04
N CYS A 102 1.91 0.85 13.29
CA CYS A 102 3.14 1.47 13.78
C CYS A 102 2.86 2.84 14.42
N ILE A 103 1.75 3.49 14.03
CA ILE A 103 1.29 4.76 14.59
C ILE A 103 0.12 4.49 15.54
N ASN A 104 0.16 5.09 16.72
CA ASN A 104 -0.95 5.08 17.65
C ASN A 104 -2.11 5.94 17.11
N GLN A 105 -3.06 5.30 16.43
CA GLN A 105 -4.21 5.97 15.80
C GLN A 105 -5.13 6.70 16.79
N ASN A 106 -5.07 6.34 18.07
CA ASN A 106 -5.85 6.99 19.13
C ASN A 106 -5.17 8.24 19.72
N ASP A 107 -3.87 8.44 19.45
CA ASP A 107 -3.14 9.65 19.81
C ASP A 107 -3.08 10.59 18.59
N LEU A 108 -3.97 11.59 18.58
CA LEU A 108 -4.06 12.53 17.47
C LEU A 108 -2.78 13.36 17.26
N GLN A 109 -2.02 13.62 18.33
CA GLN A 109 -0.75 14.35 18.22
C GLN A 109 0.31 13.45 17.61
N GLU A 110 0.47 12.23 18.12
CA GLU A 110 1.39 11.25 17.53
C GLU A 110 1.05 11.04 16.05
N ARG A 111 -0.22 10.79 15.72
CA ARG A 111 -0.67 10.58 14.35
C ARG A 111 -0.29 11.75 13.44
N LYS A 112 -0.54 12.98 13.88
CA LYS A 112 -0.18 14.17 13.11
C LYS A 112 1.33 14.26 12.86
N LEU A 113 2.14 14.01 13.89
CA LEU A 113 3.60 14.07 13.78
C LEU A 113 4.15 12.96 12.88
N GLN A 114 3.67 11.73 13.03
CA GLN A 114 4.10 10.58 12.24
C GLN A 114 3.69 10.69 10.77
N VAL A 115 2.46 11.16 10.50
CA VAL A 115 2.01 11.46 9.13
C VAL A 115 2.90 12.53 8.49
N GLY A 116 3.33 13.54 9.27
CA GLY A 116 4.23 14.60 8.82
C GLY A 116 5.66 14.14 8.47
N ILE A 117 6.04 12.90 8.79
CA ILE A 117 7.35 12.31 8.46
C ILE A 117 7.23 11.04 7.60
N MET A 118 6.05 10.73 7.07
CA MET A 118 5.83 9.53 6.24
C MET A 118 6.73 9.52 5.01
N ASP A 119 6.97 10.67 4.38
CA ASP A 119 7.89 10.81 3.26
C ASP A 119 9.30 10.28 3.60
N ARG A 120 9.81 10.59 4.80
CA ARG A 120 11.11 10.12 5.29
C ARG A 120 11.10 8.62 5.60
N ILE A 121 9.98 8.11 6.15
CA ILE A 121 9.83 6.68 6.46
C ILE A 121 9.75 5.86 5.17
N PHE A 122 8.91 6.25 4.21
CA PHE A 122 8.83 5.57 2.92
C PHE A 122 10.14 5.73 2.12
N GLY A 123 10.70 6.93 2.08
CA GLY A 123 11.95 7.22 1.35
C GLY A 123 13.18 6.50 1.94
N SER A 124 13.11 6.07 3.19
CA SER A 124 14.16 5.28 3.84
C SER A 124 13.92 3.77 3.82
N ALA A 125 12.73 3.32 3.41
CA ALA A 125 12.42 1.90 3.40
C ALA A 125 13.25 1.18 2.34
N SER A 126 13.77 0.00 2.65
CA SER A 126 14.52 -0.80 1.66
C SER A 126 13.63 -1.21 0.49
N ARG A 127 12.33 -1.42 0.76
CA ARG A 127 11.29 -1.63 -0.25
C ARG A 127 9.96 -1.06 0.22
N VAL A 128 9.14 -0.64 -0.73
CA VAL A 128 7.73 -0.36 -0.53
C VAL A 128 6.93 -1.48 -1.19
N VAL A 129 6.18 -2.22 -0.40
CA VAL A 129 5.30 -3.29 -0.88
C VAL A 129 3.93 -2.69 -1.13
N VAL A 130 3.48 -2.71 -2.38
CA VAL A 130 2.13 -2.28 -2.75
C VAL A 130 1.20 -3.49 -2.66
N TRP A 131 0.16 -3.40 -1.83
CA TRP A 131 -0.86 -4.43 -1.68
C TRP A 131 -2.17 -3.98 -2.30
N LEU A 132 -2.59 -4.66 -3.37
CA LEU A 132 -3.81 -4.37 -4.12
C LEU A 132 -5.02 -5.20 -3.65
N GLY A 133 -4.87 -5.96 -2.57
CA GLY A 133 -5.88 -6.93 -2.12
C GLY A 133 -5.64 -8.34 -2.67
N LYS A 134 -6.57 -9.23 -2.33
CA LYS A 134 -6.58 -10.60 -2.88
C LYS A 134 -6.83 -10.59 -4.38
N PRO A 135 -6.36 -11.62 -5.11
CA PRO A 135 -6.68 -11.78 -6.52
C PRO A 135 -8.19 -11.70 -6.77
N PHE A 136 -8.56 -10.92 -7.78
CA PHE A 136 -9.93 -10.79 -8.27
C PHE A 136 -9.96 -11.00 -9.79
N ALA A 137 -11.14 -11.28 -10.34
CA ALA A 137 -11.29 -11.76 -11.72
C ALA A 137 -10.60 -10.88 -12.78
N LYS A 138 -10.55 -9.56 -12.57
CA LYS A 138 -9.99 -8.59 -13.52
C LYS A 138 -8.55 -8.16 -13.21
N LEU A 139 -7.92 -8.68 -12.15
CA LEU A 139 -6.58 -8.26 -11.72
C LEU A 139 -5.54 -8.39 -12.85
N GLU A 140 -5.48 -9.56 -13.48
CA GLU A 140 -4.49 -9.86 -14.54
C GLU A 140 -4.68 -8.95 -15.76
N LEU A 141 -5.93 -8.72 -16.18
CA LEU A 141 -6.23 -7.83 -17.29
C LEU A 141 -5.87 -6.38 -16.95
N GLY A 142 -6.22 -5.93 -15.75
CA GLY A 142 -5.90 -4.58 -15.27
C GLY A 142 -4.39 -4.36 -15.24
N LEU A 143 -3.61 -5.31 -14.69
CA LEU A 143 -2.14 -5.20 -14.61
C LEU A 143 -1.53 -5.13 -16.01
N ARG A 144 -1.98 -5.99 -16.93
CA ARG A 144 -1.53 -5.96 -18.33
C ARG A 144 -1.82 -4.62 -19.01
N VAL A 145 -2.99 -4.03 -18.77
CA VAL A 145 -3.35 -2.72 -19.33
C VAL A 145 -2.49 -1.63 -18.71
N ALA A 146 -2.28 -1.66 -17.39
CA ALA A 146 -1.40 -0.72 -16.69
C ALA A 146 0.04 -0.80 -17.22
N GLU A 147 0.58 -1.99 -17.45
CA GLU A 147 1.89 -2.21 -18.05
C GLU A 147 1.95 -1.67 -19.49
N ARG A 148 0.92 -1.92 -20.32
CA ARG A 148 0.85 -1.41 -21.68
C ARG A 148 0.87 0.11 -21.70
N ILE A 149 0.08 0.76 -20.84
CA ILE A 149 0.05 2.20 -20.71
C ILE A 149 1.38 2.72 -20.16
N ALA A 150 1.93 2.10 -19.12
CA ALA A 150 3.18 2.52 -18.50
C ALA A 150 4.36 2.45 -19.47
N CYS A 151 4.44 1.40 -20.29
CA CYS A 151 5.49 1.24 -21.30
C CYS A 151 5.54 2.46 -22.22
N VAL A 152 4.39 2.86 -22.74
CA VAL A 152 4.26 3.96 -23.68
C VAL A 152 4.37 5.33 -22.98
N ALA A 153 3.65 5.49 -21.88
CA ALA A 153 3.62 6.71 -21.09
C ALA A 153 4.98 7.00 -20.43
N SER A 154 5.84 6.01 -20.15
CA SER A 154 7.12 6.25 -19.48
C SER A 154 8.05 7.20 -20.24
N THR A 155 7.92 7.26 -21.58
CA THR A 155 8.68 8.18 -22.43
C THR A 155 8.05 9.57 -22.41
N ALA A 156 6.73 9.65 -22.58
CA ALA A 156 5.97 10.90 -22.56
C ALA A 156 5.96 11.58 -21.17
N CYS A 157 5.70 10.83 -20.09
CA CYS A 157 5.73 11.33 -18.72
C CYS A 157 7.12 11.85 -18.33
N ARG A 158 8.21 11.22 -18.75
CA ARG A 158 9.56 11.74 -18.51
C ARG A 158 9.78 13.08 -19.20
N ALA A 159 9.32 13.24 -20.43
CA ALA A 159 9.36 14.51 -21.15
C ALA A 159 8.48 15.57 -20.48
N ILE A 160 7.23 15.23 -20.12
CA ILE A 160 6.29 16.13 -19.43
C ILE A 160 6.83 16.58 -18.07
N VAL A 161 7.37 15.68 -17.24
CA VAL A 161 7.96 16.05 -15.95
C VAL A 161 9.19 16.94 -16.12
N LYS A 162 10.02 16.68 -17.14
CA LYS A 162 11.21 17.48 -17.42
C LYS A 162 10.88 18.86 -17.97
N GLU A 163 9.87 18.96 -18.83
CA GLU A 163 9.52 20.18 -19.56
C GLU A 163 8.39 20.97 -18.91
N GLN A 164 7.67 20.36 -17.97
CA GLN A 164 6.47 20.90 -17.30
C GLN A 164 5.41 21.41 -18.29
N LYS A 165 5.34 20.77 -19.47
CA LYS A 165 4.40 21.11 -20.55
C LYS A 165 3.51 19.91 -20.83
N TYR A 166 2.20 20.12 -20.70
CA TYR A 166 1.20 19.12 -21.06
C TYR A 166 0.77 19.38 -22.51
N PRO A 167 0.92 18.40 -23.42
CA PRO A 167 0.36 18.55 -24.76
C PRO A 167 -1.17 18.63 -24.63
N HIS A 168 -1.73 19.78 -24.98
CA HIS A 168 -3.18 19.99 -24.93
C HIS A 168 -3.85 19.40 -26.17
N ASN A 169 -4.94 18.66 -25.94
CA ASN A 169 -5.98 18.29 -26.91
C ASN A 169 -5.56 17.45 -28.12
N HIS A 170 -5.25 16.17 -27.90
CA HIS A 170 -5.44 15.18 -28.96
C HIS A 170 -6.84 14.57 -28.86
N HIS A 171 -7.52 14.42 -30.00
CA HIS A 171 -8.73 13.61 -30.06
C HIS A 171 -8.37 12.13 -29.80
N LEU A 172 -9.27 11.37 -29.15
CA LEU A 172 -9.04 9.95 -28.79
C LEU A 172 -8.59 9.10 -30.00
N GLU A 173 -9.06 9.44 -31.20
CA GLU A 173 -8.73 8.77 -32.46
C GLU A 173 -7.25 8.93 -32.86
N GLU A 174 -6.60 10.00 -32.42
CA GLU A 174 -5.20 10.32 -32.74
C GLU A 174 -4.21 9.70 -31.74
N MET A 175 -4.69 9.10 -30.64
CA MET A 175 -3.81 8.61 -29.57
C MET A 175 -2.86 7.50 -30.03
N LYS A 176 -3.28 6.67 -30.99
CA LYS A 176 -2.42 5.63 -31.56
C LYS A 176 -1.27 6.23 -32.36
N GLU A 177 -1.53 7.25 -33.17
CA GLU A 177 -0.50 7.89 -33.99
C GLU A 177 0.40 8.80 -33.15
N ALA A 178 -0.17 9.56 -32.21
CA ALA A 178 0.56 10.51 -31.39
C ALA A 178 1.38 9.84 -30.28
N TYR A 179 0.88 8.74 -29.71
CA TYR A 179 1.51 8.11 -28.54
C TYR A 179 1.85 6.64 -28.76
N GLY A 180 1.33 5.95 -29.78
CA GLY A 180 1.52 4.50 -29.94
C GLY A 180 0.62 3.67 -29.01
N LEU A 181 -0.47 4.27 -28.51
CA LEU A 181 -1.46 3.60 -27.66
C LEU A 181 -2.72 3.29 -28.47
N ASP A 182 -3.02 2.01 -28.63
CA ASP A 182 -4.34 1.59 -29.09
C ASP A 182 -5.41 2.01 -28.07
N PRO A 183 -6.61 2.44 -28.52
CA PRO A 183 -7.73 2.72 -27.64
C PRO A 183 -8.04 1.52 -26.74
N LEU A 184 -8.31 1.77 -25.46
CA LEU A 184 -8.72 0.73 -24.54
C LEU A 184 -10.12 0.24 -24.91
N SER A 185 -10.34 -1.08 -24.88
CA SER A 185 -11.69 -1.62 -24.89
C SER A 185 -12.43 -1.25 -23.59
N PHE A 186 -13.75 -1.39 -23.57
CA PHE A 186 -14.54 -1.19 -22.35
C PHE A 186 -14.07 -2.09 -21.20
N ASP A 187 -13.80 -3.38 -21.47
CA ASP A 187 -13.34 -4.33 -20.47
C ASP A 187 -11.93 -4.01 -19.95
N GLU A 188 -11.04 -3.51 -20.82
CA GLU A 188 -9.70 -3.06 -20.43
C GLU A 188 -9.77 -1.80 -19.56
N ALA A 189 -10.60 -0.84 -19.93
CA ALA A 189 -10.83 0.37 -19.15
C ALA A 189 -11.44 0.04 -17.78
N ASP A 190 -12.45 -0.82 -17.74
CA ASP A 190 -13.10 -1.26 -16.50
C ASP A 190 -12.13 -2.03 -15.59
N ALA A 191 -11.30 -2.93 -16.15
CA ALA A 191 -10.28 -3.64 -15.40
C ALA A 191 -9.18 -2.72 -14.85
N LEU A 192 -8.75 -1.72 -15.62
CA LEU A 192 -7.79 -0.71 -15.16
C LEU A 192 -8.38 0.15 -14.05
N VAL A 193 -9.63 0.60 -14.19
CA VAL A 193 -10.34 1.35 -13.15
C VAL A 193 -10.47 0.49 -11.89
N ALA A 194 -10.77 -0.80 -12.02
CA ALA A 194 -10.88 -1.71 -10.88
C ALA A 194 -9.58 -1.85 -10.07
N LEU A 195 -8.39 -1.73 -10.69
CA LEU A 195 -7.12 -1.73 -9.96
C LEU A 195 -6.96 -0.55 -8.99
N PHE A 196 -7.45 0.63 -9.38
CA PHE A 196 -7.21 1.88 -8.66
C PHE A 196 -8.44 2.40 -7.92
N SER A 197 -9.60 1.77 -8.13
CA SER A 197 -10.82 2.09 -7.41
C SER A 197 -10.70 1.54 -6.00
N CYS A 198 -10.33 2.39 -5.05
CA CYS A 198 -10.47 2.16 -3.63
C CYS A 198 -11.26 3.34 -3.05
N ARG A 199 -12.28 3.07 -2.22
CA ARG A 199 -13.05 4.12 -1.53
C ARG A 199 -12.71 4.14 -0.05
#